data_AF-A0A7W2SDE7-F1
#
_entry.id   AF-A0A7W2SDE7-F1
#
_cell.length_a   1.000
_cell.length_b   1.000
_cell.length_c   1.000
_cell.angle_alpha   90.00
_cell.angle_beta   90.00
_cell.angle_gamma   90.00
#
_symmetry.space_group_name_H-M   'P 1'
#
loop_
_entity.id
_entity.type
_entity.pdbx_description
1 polymer ?
#
loop_
_entity_poly.entity_id
_entity_poly.type
_entity_poly.pdbx_seq_one_letter_code
_entity_poly.pdbx_strand_id
1 'polypeptide(L)'
;MTLLSDLSGISSLAQRSQQSKNLSVTHDFIKQNPIDCLINVIDATQLKRQLYLTTPLLELGLPMIVVLNKSDRKEAANIDLQKLSAQLGCPVVT
;
A
#
# COMPACT_ATOMS: atom_id res chain seq x y z
N MET A 1 1.63 -1.55 -23.32
CA MET A 1 1.71 -2.88 -22.68
C MET A 1 1.79 -2.62 -21.19
N THR A 2 0.72 -2.86 -20.45
CA THR A 2 0.69 -2.60 -18.99
C THR A 2 1.18 -3.86 -18.28
N LEU A 3 2.30 -3.77 -17.57
CA LEU A 3 2.87 -4.87 -16.80
C LEU A 3 2.39 -4.74 -15.34
N LEU A 4 1.60 -5.71 -14.87
CA LEU A 4 1.18 -5.79 -13.48
C LEU A 4 2.09 -6.80 -12.75
N SER A 5 2.91 -6.33 -11.83
CA SER A 5 3.78 -7.18 -11.00
C SER A 5 3.32 -7.10 -9.55
N ASP A 6 2.97 -8.26 -8.97
CA ASP A 6 2.61 -8.35 -7.56
C ASP A 6 3.89 -8.34 -6.71
N LEU A 7 4.04 -7.31 -5.87
CA LEU A 7 5.10 -7.25 -4.88
C LEU A 7 4.61 -7.98 -3.64
N SER A 8 4.98 -9.26 -3.53
CA SER A 8 4.66 -10.07 -2.35
C SER A 8 5.22 -9.42 -1.07
N GLY A 9 4.34 -8.81 -0.28
CA GLY A 9 4.50 -8.75 1.18
C GLY A 9 5.20 -7.53 1.77
N ILE A 10 4.61 -6.34 1.63
CA ILE A 10 4.82 -5.22 2.58
C ILE A 10 4.29 -5.60 3.99
N SER A 11 3.45 -6.63 4.09
CA SER A 11 3.03 -7.23 5.36
C SER A 11 4.18 -7.91 6.15
N SER A 12 5.30 -8.23 5.49
CA SER A 12 6.49 -8.81 6.13
C SER A 12 7.29 -7.77 6.93
N LEU A 13 7.19 -6.47 6.59
CA LEU A 13 7.88 -5.39 7.30
C LEU A 13 7.48 -5.26 8.78
N ALA A 14 6.25 -5.67 9.12
CA ALA A 14 5.78 -5.66 10.50
C ALA A 14 6.29 -6.87 11.32
N GLN A 15 6.73 -7.96 10.68
CA GLN A 15 7.42 -9.07 11.34
C GLN A 15 8.92 -8.79 11.38
N ARG A 16 9.32 -7.82 12.21
CA ARG A 16 10.72 -7.61 12.57
C ARG A 16 11.33 -8.91 13.11
N SER A 17 12.23 -9.55 12.36
CA SER A 17 13.51 -10.09 12.88
C SER A 17 14.33 -10.90 11.88
N GLN A 18 13.82 -11.29 10.71
CA GLN A 18 14.58 -12.18 9.80
C GLN A 18 14.30 -11.89 8.32
N GLN A 19 14.71 -10.74 7.76
CA GLN A 19 14.83 -10.56 6.29
C GLN A 19 15.43 -9.19 5.88
N SER A 20 16.72 -8.96 6.17
CA SER A 20 17.46 -7.85 5.57
C SER A 20 17.72 -8.00 4.06
N LYS A 21 17.18 -9.04 3.41
CA LYS A 21 17.38 -9.34 1.98
C LYS A 21 16.19 -9.03 1.06
N ASN A 22 14.96 -8.86 1.59
CA ASN A 22 13.79 -8.64 0.72
C ASN A 22 13.40 -7.16 0.54
N LEU A 23 13.84 -6.29 1.46
CA LEU A 23 13.66 -4.85 1.29
C LEU A 23 14.54 -4.29 0.17
N SER A 24 15.75 -4.85 0.00
CA SER A 24 16.62 -4.49 -1.13
C SER A 24 15.95 -4.85 -2.44
N VAL A 25 15.32 -6.03 -2.57
CA VAL A 25 14.67 -6.43 -3.83
C VAL A 25 13.55 -5.47 -4.23
N THR A 26 12.71 -5.02 -3.29
CA THR A 26 11.61 -4.10 -3.61
C THR A 26 12.14 -2.73 -4.01
N HIS A 27 13.09 -2.18 -3.25
CA HIS A 27 13.67 -0.87 -3.53
C HIS A 27 14.56 -0.87 -4.79
N ASP A 28 15.32 -1.94 -5.02
CA ASP A 28 16.14 -2.13 -6.22
C ASP A 28 15.25 -2.39 -7.45
N PHE A 29 14.14 -3.11 -7.31
CA PHE A 29 13.16 -3.30 -8.40
C PHE A 29 12.49 -1.98 -8.80
N ILE A 30 12.08 -1.16 -7.81
CA ILE A 30 11.53 0.19 -8.04
C ILE A 30 12.58 1.10 -8.70
N LYS A 31 13.86 0.98 -8.35
CA LYS A 31 14.95 1.77 -8.96
C LYS A 31 15.36 1.30 -10.35
N GLN A 32 15.25 0.01 -10.64
CA GLN A 32 15.72 -0.60 -11.89
C GLN A 32 14.63 -0.69 -12.97
N ASN A 33 13.35 -0.60 -12.59
CA ASN A 33 12.23 -0.63 -13.53
C ASN A 33 11.42 0.66 -13.42
N PRO A 34 11.00 1.27 -14.56
CA PRO A 34 10.08 2.40 -14.52
C PRO A 34 8.73 1.91 -13.97
N ILE A 35 8.36 2.40 -12.77
CA ILE A 35 7.04 2.17 -12.19
C ILE A 35 6.18 3.38 -12.48
N ASP A 36 5.14 3.18 -13.29
CA ASP A 36 4.18 4.24 -13.63
C ASP A 36 3.19 4.50 -12.49
N CYS A 37 2.84 3.47 -11.71
CA CYS A 37 1.86 3.57 -10.62
C CYS A 37 2.00 2.41 -9.63
N LEU A 38 1.76 2.70 -8.34
CA LEU A 38 1.61 1.73 -7.26
C LEU A 38 0.13 1.48 -6.97
N ILE A 39 -0.23 0.23 -6.71
CA ILE A 39 -1.56 -0.14 -6.20
C ILE A 39 -1.38 -0.71 -4.80
N ASN A 40 -1.87 0.00 -3.79
CA ASN A 40 -1.75 -0.38 -2.39
C ASN A 40 -3.08 -0.94 -1.87
N VAL A 41 -3.13 -2.25 -1.63
CA VAL A 41 -4.34 -2.92 -1.13
C VAL A 41 -4.33 -2.95 0.40
N ILE A 42 -5.33 -2.32 1.01
CA ILE A 42 -5.50 -2.15 2.45
C ILE A 42 -6.75 -2.92 2.89
N ASP A 43 -6.69 -3.62 4.01
CA ASP A 43 -7.81 -4.26 4.69
C ASP A 43 -8.53 -3.24 5.60
N ALA A 44 -9.77 -2.90 5.27
CA ALA A 44 -10.57 -1.91 6.00
C ALA A 44 -10.78 -2.27 7.49
N THR A 45 -10.64 -3.54 7.87
CA THR A 45 -10.74 -4.00 9.27
C THR A 45 -9.50 -3.65 10.11
N GLN A 46 -8.36 -3.39 9.46
CA GLN A 46 -7.07 -3.10 10.11
C GLN A 46 -6.47 -1.76 9.65
N LEU A 47 -7.34 -0.82 9.26
CA LEU A 47 -6.96 0.43 8.59
C LEU A 47 -5.79 1.16 9.26
N LYS A 48 -5.83 1.36 10.58
CA LYS A 48 -4.77 2.09 11.32
C LYS A 48 -3.39 1.44 11.14
N ARG A 49 -3.32 0.10 11.22
CA ARG A 49 -2.07 -0.64 11.09
C ARG A 49 -1.54 -0.61 9.66
N GLN A 50 -2.42 -0.66 8.67
CA GLN A 50 -2.00 -0.66 7.26
C GLN A 50 -1.72 0.74 6.72
N LEU A 51 -2.39 1.78 7.22
CA LEU A 51 -2.01 3.17 6.91
C LEU A 51 -0.60 3.48 7.43
N TYR A 52 -0.19 2.94 8.58
CA TYR A 52 1.20 3.05 9.05
C TYR A 52 2.21 2.44 8.06
N LEU A 53 1.85 1.34 7.38
CA LEU A 53 2.68 0.74 6.33
C LEU A 53 2.59 1.49 4.99
N THR A 54 1.57 2.33 4.81
CA THR A 54 1.35 3.12 3.60
C THR A 54 2.20 4.39 3.57
N THR A 55 2.48 5.00 4.73
CA THR A 55 3.32 6.21 4.84
C THR A 55 4.65 6.11 4.08
N PRO A 56 5.51 5.09 4.28
CA PRO A 56 6.78 5.01 3.55
C PRO A 56 6.61 4.80 2.04
N LEU A 57 5.47 4.28 1.59
CA LEU A 57 5.18 4.13 0.16
C LEU A 57 4.80 5.47 -0.48
N LEU A 58 4.12 6.35 0.27
CA LEU A 58 3.81 7.72 -0.18
C LEU A 58 5.08 8.56 -0.31
N GLU A 59 6.05 8.35 0.59
CA GLU A 59 7.36 9.03 0.55
C GLU A 59 8.21 8.67 -0.68
N LEU A 60 7.90 7.58 -1.38
CA LEU A 60 8.56 7.23 -2.65
C LEU A 60 8.24 8.25 -3.76
N GLY A 61 7.21 9.08 -3.60
CA GLY A 61 6.81 10.09 -4.59
C GLY A 61 6.24 9.50 -5.89
N LEU A 62 5.93 8.20 -5.91
CA LEU A 62 5.35 7.51 -7.05
C LEU A 62 3.82 7.73 -7.06
N PRO A 63 3.19 7.83 -8.25
CA PRO A 63 1.74 7.79 -8.36
C PRO A 63 1.19 6.54 -7.67
N MET A 64 0.19 6.70 -6.80
CA MET A 64 -0.37 5.59 -6.02
C MET A 64 -1.89 5.61 -6.06
N ILE A 65 -2.50 4.43 -6.08
CA ILE A 65 -3.93 4.22 -5.84
C ILE A 65 -4.07 3.30 -4.63
N VAL A 66 -4.93 3.66 -3.68
CA VAL A 66 -5.24 2.83 -2.51
C VAL A 66 -6.55 2.10 -2.75
N VAL A 67 -6.54 0.78 -2.56
CA VAL A 67 -7.70 -0.08 -2.69
C VAL A 67 -8.08 -0.62 -1.31
N LEU A 68 -9.25 -0.27 -0.81
CA LEU A 68 -9.79 -0.75 0.46
C LEU A 68 -10.55 -2.05 0.24
N ASN A 69 -9.91 -3.16 0.59
CA ASN A 69 -10.51 -4.47 0.64
C ASN A 69 -11.30 -4.68 1.95
N LYS A 70 -12.28 -5.59 1.94
CA LYS A 70 -13.13 -5.98 3.08
C LYS A 70 -13.89 -4.81 3.73
N SER A 71 -14.22 -3.79 2.95
CA SER A 71 -15.03 -2.64 3.39
C SER A 71 -16.48 -3.01 3.76
N ASP A 72 -16.93 -4.21 3.37
CA ASP A 72 -18.25 -4.78 3.64
C ASP A 72 -18.36 -5.53 4.98
N ARG A 73 -17.25 -5.71 5.71
CA ARG A 73 -17.21 -6.47 6.98
C ARG A 73 -17.75 -5.65 8.15
N LYS A 74 -18.35 -6.32 9.15
CA LYS A 74 -18.85 -5.65 10.37
C LYS A 74 -17.74 -5.01 11.18
N GLU A 75 -16.54 -5.58 11.10
CA GLU A 75 -15.33 -5.12 11.76
C GLU A 75 -14.64 -3.99 10.98
N ALA A 76 -15.10 -3.68 9.76
CA ALA A 76 -14.57 -2.57 8.98
C ALA A 76 -14.89 -1.25 9.67
N ALA A 77 -13.89 -0.37 9.72
CA ALA A 77 -14.14 1.00 10.15
C ALA A 77 -15.13 1.66 9.20
N ASN A 78 -15.95 2.58 9.72
CA ASN A 78 -16.79 3.42 8.88
C ASN A 78 -15.89 4.48 8.21
N ILE A 79 -15.49 4.23 6.97
CA ILE A 79 -14.46 4.99 6.26
C ILE A 79 -15.11 5.96 5.27
N ASP A 80 -14.82 7.24 5.45
CA ASP A 80 -15.09 8.25 4.43
C ASP A 80 -13.97 8.23 3.39
N LEU A 81 -14.28 7.69 2.21
CA LEU A 81 -13.32 7.55 1.11
C LEU A 81 -12.78 8.91 0.64
N GLN A 82 -13.62 9.94 0.60
CA GLN A 82 -13.22 11.26 0.14
C GLN A 82 -12.26 11.90 1.13
N LYS A 83 -12.58 11.83 2.42
CA LYS A 83 -11.72 12.34 3.48
C LYS A 83 -10.38 11.59 3.53
N LEU A 84 -10.41 10.26 3.40
CA LEU A 84 -9.19 9.45 3.40
C LEU A 84 -8.33 9.76 2.16
N SER A 85 -8.94 9.89 0.98
CA SER A 85 -8.23 10.29 -0.24
C SER A 85 -7.58 11.66 -0.12
N ALA A 86 -8.29 12.64 0.44
CA ALA A 86 -7.74 13.98 0.68
C ALA A 86 -6.57 13.97 1.67
N GLN A 87 -6.61 13.10 2.70
CA GLN A 87 -5.52 12.96 3.68
C GLN A 87 -4.28 12.26 3.12
N LEU A 88 -4.48 11.26 2.26
CA LEU A 88 -3.37 10.51 1.65
C LEU A 88 -2.80 11.20 0.41
N GLY A 89 -3.53 12.15 -0.18
CA GLY A 89 -3.13 12.82 -1.41
C GLY A 89 -3.18 11.91 -2.64
N CYS A 90 -3.93 10.81 -2.56
CA CYS A 90 -4.03 9.82 -3.62
C CYS A 90 -5.46 9.27 -3.74
N PRO A 91 -5.86 8.74 -4.92
CA PRO A 91 -7.16 8.11 -5.09
C PRO A 91 -7.36 6.91 -4.16
N VAL A 92 -8.52 6.84 -3.51
CA VAL A 92 -8.94 5.71 -2.67
C VAL A 92 -10.21 5.10 -3.25
N VAL A 93 -10.18 3.79 -3.51
CA VAL A 93 -11.31 3.02 -4.07
C VAL A 93 -11.59 1.79 -3.22
N THR A 94 -12.78 1.21 -3.32
CA THR A 94 -13.19 -0.04 -2.64
C THR A 94 -13.49 -1.13 -3.66
#